data_AF-A8ZXF5-F1
#
_entry.id   AF-A8ZXF5-F1
#
_cell.length_a   1.000
_cell.length_b   1.000
_cell.length_c   1.000
_cell.angle_alpha   90.00
_cell.angle_beta   90.00
_cell.angle_gamma   90.00
#
_symmetry.space_group_name_H-M   'P 1'
#
loop_
_entity.id
_entity.type
_entity.pdbx_description
1 polymer ?
#
loop_
_entity_poly.entity_id
_entity_poly.type
_entity_poly.pdbx_seq_one_letter_code
_entity_poly.pdbx_strand_id
1 'polypeptide(L)'
;MSTHSERKVKYIEETNLLKNTEYYSKLVPDLALDRDTWFVELLQNSKDCDFVFLDPDNGLEIKSKPYGRKNSSKFLFWREVESLWQSEKSLLTYQHFIREKRVNFIQRMLETLKEATNGSFVEAFSTPHVVFLLALQPKHQPLHGAIVESVQKNWSGQIKHWELIRATQLHVSGKI
;
A
#
# COMPACT_ATOMS: atom_id res chain seq x y z
N MET A 1 -33.81 16.22 -1.71
CA MET A 1 -32.78 16.10 -0.66
C MET A 1 -32.07 14.79 -0.87
N SER A 2 -30.83 14.81 -1.36
CA SER A 2 -30.07 13.60 -1.65
C SER A 2 -29.68 12.94 -0.34
N THR A 3 -30.27 11.78 -0.05
CA THR A 3 -29.85 10.92 1.05
C THR A 3 -28.47 10.39 0.68
N HIS A 4 -27.41 11.00 1.19
CA HIS A 4 -26.10 10.38 1.16
C HIS A 4 -26.20 9.08 1.96
N SER A 5 -26.34 7.96 1.25
CA SER A 5 -26.12 6.62 1.79
C SER A 5 -24.78 6.67 2.51
N GLU A 6 -24.82 6.49 3.83
CA GLU A 6 -23.62 6.49 4.67
C GLU A 6 -22.71 5.39 4.14
N ARG A 7 -21.63 5.75 3.43
CA ARG A 7 -20.62 4.79 2.96
C ARG A 7 -19.88 4.26 4.17
N LYS A 8 -20.43 3.24 4.82
CA LYS A 8 -19.83 2.56 5.98
C LYS A 8 -19.03 1.36 5.49
N VAL A 9 -17.77 1.27 5.91
CA VAL A 9 -16.88 0.12 5.64
C VAL A 9 -17.57 -1.20 5.99
N LYS A 10 -18.40 -1.19 7.03
CA LYS A 10 -19.27 -2.30 7.46
C LYS A 10 -20.05 -2.97 6.32
N TYR A 11 -20.51 -2.22 5.33
CA TYR A 11 -21.25 -2.81 4.21
C TYR A 11 -20.38 -3.74 3.36
N ILE A 12 -19.08 -3.44 3.18
CA ILE A 12 -18.16 -4.31 2.45
C ILE A 12 -17.90 -5.58 3.25
N GLU A 13 -17.72 -5.47 4.57
CA GLU A 13 -17.52 -6.62 5.46
C GLU A 13 -18.69 -7.62 5.35
N GLU A 14 -19.91 -7.11 5.22
CA GLU A 14 -21.14 -7.92 5.11
C GLU A 14 -21.35 -8.50 3.70
N THR A 15 -20.71 -7.97 2.65
CA THR A 15 -20.94 -8.42 1.26
C THR A 15 -20.31 -9.77 0.92
N ASN A 16 -19.35 -10.26 1.71
CA ASN A 16 -18.52 -11.43 1.37
C ASN A 16 -17.90 -11.35 -0.05
N LEU A 17 -17.65 -10.14 -0.55
CA LEU A 17 -17.08 -9.91 -1.88
C LEU A 17 -15.68 -10.52 -1.99
N LEU A 18 -14.89 -10.41 -0.93
CA LEU A 18 -13.57 -11.01 -0.83
C LEU A 18 -13.65 -12.22 0.11
N LYS A 19 -13.41 -13.41 -0.45
CA LYS A 19 -13.31 -14.65 0.33
C LYS A 19 -11.98 -14.68 1.08
N ASN A 20 -11.93 -15.38 2.21
CA ASN A 20 -10.71 -15.55 3.02
C ASN A 20 -10.05 -14.21 3.40
N THR A 21 -10.87 -13.22 3.77
CA THR A 21 -10.42 -11.88 4.11
C THR A 21 -10.90 -11.53 5.51
N GLU A 22 -9.99 -11.01 6.33
CA GLU A 22 -10.31 -10.41 7.62
C GLU A 22 -10.35 -8.89 7.49
N TYR A 23 -11.27 -8.27 8.22
CA TYR A 23 -11.43 -6.81 8.25
C TYR A 23 -11.07 -6.28 9.63
N TYR A 24 -10.20 -5.28 9.66
CA TYR A 24 -9.84 -4.56 10.87
C TYR A 24 -10.32 -3.11 10.79
N SER A 25 -11.58 -2.89 11.20
CA SER A 25 -12.29 -1.60 11.07
C SER A 25 -12.22 -0.71 12.31
N LYS A 26 -11.34 -1.01 13.27
CA LYS A 26 -11.10 -0.13 14.42
C LYS A 26 -10.53 1.20 13.95
N LEU A 27 -11.10 2.31 14.46
CA LEU A 27 -10.63 3.66 14.12
C LEU A 27 -9.15 3.84 14.51
N VAL A 28 -8.36 4.37 13.59
CA VAL A 28 -6.94 4.69 13.82
C VAL A 28 -6.85 5.92 14.72
N PRO A 29 -6.27 5.83 15.92
CA PRO A 29 -6.15 6.97 16.82
C PRO A 29 -4.98 7.89 16.42
N ASP A 30 -5.09 9.16 16.81
CA ASP A 30 -4.02 10.15 16.60
C ASP A 30 -2.90 10.04 17.65
N LEU A 31 -3.23 9.73 18.90
CA LEU A 31 -2.28 9.73 20.01
C LEU A 31 -1.34 8.52 19.90
N ALA A 32 -0.04 8.76 20.10
CA ALA A 32 0.98 7.74 19.85
C ALA A 32 0.78 6.46 20.66
N LEU A 33 0.47 6.59 21.96
CA LEU A 33 0.28 5.44 22.85
C LEU A 33 -0.94 4.59 22.44
N ASP A 34 -2.05 5.25 22.11
CA ASP A 34 -3.26 4.58 21.65
C ASP A 34 -3.02 3.93 20.29
N ARG A 35 -2.25 4.58 19.42
CA ARG A 35 -1.91 4.08 18.08
C ARG A 35 -0.97 2.89 18.12
N ASP A 36 0.00 2.91 19.03
CA ASP A 36 0.88 1.76 19.28
C ASP A 36 0.05 0.56 19.78
N THR A 37 -0.91 0.79 20.68
CA THR A 37 -1.84 -0.26 21.16
C THR A 37 -2.71 -0.80 20.04
N TRP A 38 -3.35 0.09 19.27
CA TRP A 38 -4.15 -0.25 18.10
C TRP A 38 -3.36 -1.05 17.06
N PHE A 39 -2.08 -0.72 16.87
CA PHE A 39 -1.23 -1.38 15.90
C PHE A 39 -0.77 -2.78 16.36
N VAL A 40 -0.51 -2.97 17.65
CA VAL A 40 -0.26 -4.31 18.22
C VAL A 40 -1.47 -5.21 18.01
N GLU A 41 -2.68 -4.69 18.23
CA GLU A 41 -3.91 -5.45 17.97
C GLU A 41 -4.09 -5.80 16.48
N LEU A 42 -3.75 -4.87 15.56
CA LEU A 42 -3.72 -5.16 14.12
C LEU A 42 -2.75 -6.29 13.78
N LEU A 43 -1.55 -6.30 14.34
CA LEU A 43 -0.56 -7.35 14.11
C LEU A 43 -1.07 -8.71 14.61
N GLN A 44 -1.74 -8.73 15.78
CA GLN A 44 -2.34 -9.95 16.31
C GLN A 44 -3.50 -10.45 15.46
N ASN A 45 -4.37 -9.55 14.98
CA ASN A 45 -5.49 -9.92 14.13
C ASN A 45 -5.03 -10.43 12.76
N SER A 46 -4.00 -9.80 12.18
CA SER A 46 -3.46 -10.21 10.88
C SER A 46 -2.50 -11.38 10.93
N LYS A 47 -2.30 -12.05 12.09
CA LYS A 47 -1.26 -13.08 12.28
C LYS A 47 -1.30 -14.20 11.22
N ASP A 48 -2.50 -14.66 10.87
CA ASP A 48 -2.72 -15.77 9.94
C ASP A 48 -2.91 -15.28 8.48
N CYS A 49 -2.79 -13.97 8.24
CA CYS A 49 -2.88 -13.37 6.92
C CYS A 49 -1.49 -13.27 6.26
N ASP A 50 -1.40 -13.75 5.02
CA ASP A 50 -0.21 -13.63 4.15
C ASP A 50 -0.06 -12.26 3.49
N PHE A 51 -1.18 -11.53 3.37
CA PHE A 51 -1.28 -10.29 2.60
C PHE A 51 -2.15 -9.27 3.34
N VAL A 52 -1.72 -8.01 3.34
CA VAL A 52 -2.43 -6.90 3.99
C VAL A 52 -2.62 -5.76 2.99
N PHE A 53 -3.86 -5.31 2.85
CA PHE A 53 -4.21 -4.09 2.12
C PHE A 53 -4.36 -2.93 3.11
N LEU A 54 -3.69 -1.82 2.84
CA LEU A 54 -3.64 -0.63 3.69
C LEU A 54 -4.24 0.55 2.91
N ASP A 55 -5.32 1.13 3.43
CA ASP A 55 -6.08 2.21 2.80
C ASP A 55 -6.10 3.50 3.65
N PRO A 56 -4.97 4.23 3.76
CA PRO A 56 -4.93 5.49 4.50
C PRO A 56 -5.62 6.62 3.72
N ASP A 57 -6.38 7.46 4.43
CA ASP A 57 -7.09 8.64 3.88
C ASP A 57 -6.23 9.52 2.95
N ASN A 58 -4.98 9.79 3.32
CA ASN A 58 -4.09 10.70 2.58
C ASN A 58 -2.87 10.00 1.96
N GLY A 59 -2.64 8.72 2.24
CA GLY A 59 -1.43 7.99 1.84
C GLY A 59 -0.39 7.82 2.96
N LEU A 60 0.86 7.67 2.54
CA LEU A 60 2.03 7.43 3.39
C LEU A 60 2.56 8.68 4.08
N GLU A 61 3.39 8.43 5.10
CA GLU A 61 4.01 9.39 6.00
C GLU A 61 4.54 10.66 5.32
N ILE A 62 4.25 11.81 5.94
CA ILE A 62 4.78 13.11 5.53
C ILE A 62 5.40 13.86 6.71
N LYS A 63 6.46 14.64 6.43
CA LYS A 63 7.21 15.39 7.45
C LYS A 63 6.36 16.36 8.27
N SER A 64 5.33 16.95 7.68
CA SER A 64 4.48 17.96 8.33
C SER A 64 3.39 17.35 9.24
N LYS A 65 3.27 16.03 9.29
CA LYS A 65 2.32 15.30 10.15
C LYS A 65 3.05 14.20 10.92
N PRO A 66 3.77 14.56 12.00
CA PRO A 66 4.48 13.58 12.82
C PRO A 66 3.53 12.60 13.51
N TYR A 67 4.04 11.41 13.81
CA TYR A 67 3.33 10.38 14.55
C TYR A 67 2.87 10.90 15.93
N GLY A 68 1.67 10.53 16.36
CA GLY A 68 1.16 10.96 17.66
C GLY A 68 0.53 12.36 17.68
N ARG A 69 0.41 13.03 16.52
CA ARG A 69 -0.13 14.40 16.42
C ARG A 69 -1.52 14.41 15.79
N LYS A 70 -2.23 15.52 15.98
CA LYS A 70 -3.58 15.73 15.44
C LYS A 70 -3.62 15.52 13.92
N ASN A 71 -4.56 14.70 13.46
CA ASN A 71 -4.75 14.23 12.09
C ASN A 71 -3.59 13.38 11.53
N SER A 72 -2.77 12.76 12.39
CA SER A 72 -1.77 11.78 11.95
C SER A 72 -2.42 10.45 11.57
N SER A 73 -3.60 10.13 12.11
CA SER A 73 -4.38 8.94 11.75
C SER A 73 -4.74 8.84 10.26
N LYS A 74 -4.68 9.96 9.53
CA LYS A 74 -4.93 10.01 8.08
C LYS A 74 -3.78 9.47 7.23
N PHE A 75 -2.63 9.19 7.85
CA PHE A 75 -1.42 8.74 7.16
C PHE A 75 -0.97 7.40 7.72
N LEU A 76 -0.47 6.55 6.83
CA LEU A 76 0.25 5.31 7.18
C LEU A 76 1.74 5.63 7.39
N PHE A 77 2.29 5.22 8.53
CA PHE A 77 3.68 5.53 8.87
C PHE A 77 4.64 4.43 8.42
N TRP A 78 5.87 4.81 8.05
CA TRP A 78 6.86 3.84 7.58
C TRP A 78 7.20 2.80 8.64
N ARG A 79 7.20 3.18 9.93
CA ARG A 79 7.36 2.24 11.05
C ARG A 79 6.29 1.14 11.08
N GLU A 80 5.08 1.44 10.64
CA GLU A 80 3.96 0.49 10.56
C GLU A 80 4.14 -0.43 9.33
N VAL A 81 4.56 0.13 8.19
CA VAL A 81 4.93 -0.64 6.98
C VAL A 81 6.05 -1.63 7.28
N GLU A 82 7.13 -1.17 7.91
CA GLU A 82 8.29 -1.99 8.28
C GLU A 82 7.90 -3.11 9.24
N SER A 83 7.09 -2.81 10.25
CA SER A 83 6.63 -3.82 11.22
C SER A 83 5.74 -4.89 10.58
N LEU A 84 4.81 -4.49 9.70
CA LEU A 84 3.97 -5.45 8.95
C LEU A 84 4.84 -6.30 8.02
N TRP A 85 5.82 -5.70 7.34
CA TRP A 85 6.77 -6.42 6.51
C TRP A 85 7.59 -7.45 7.31
N GLN A 86 8.11 -7.07 8.48
CA GLN A 86 8.84 -7.95 9.38
C GLN A 86 7.99 -9.11 9.92
N SER A 87 6.66 -8.96 9.94
CA SER A 87 5.70 -10.03 10.27
C SER A 87 5.37 -10.95 9.08
N GLU A 88 6.24 -10.98 8.06
CA GLU A 88 6.19 -11.86 6.88
C GLU A 88 4.97 -11.66 5.97
N LYS A 89 4.39 -10.45 5.99
CA LYS A 89 3.22 -10.07 5.18
C LYS A 89 3.66 -9.39 3.90
N SER A 90 2.95 -9.70 2.80
CA SER A 90 2.99 -8.86 1.60
C SER A 90 2.01 -7.71 1.73
N LEU A 91 2.37 -6.55 1.16
CA LEU A 91 1.67 -5.30 1.44
C LEU A 91 1.16 -4.70 0.13
N LEU A 92 -0.08 -4.23 0.12
CA LEU A 92 -0.61 -3.35 -0.90
C LEU A 92 -1.10 -2.07 -0.23
N THR A 93 -0.57 -0.93 -0.64
CA THR A 93 -0.85 0.35 -0.01
C THR A 93 -1.50 1.31 -1.00
N TYR A 94 -2.65 1.86 -0.62
CA TYR A 94 -3.27 2.97 -1.35
C TYR A 94 -2.51 4.28 -1.12
N GLN A 95 -2.33 5.06 -2.18
CA GLN A 95 -1.65 6.34 -2.14
C GLN A 95 -2.28 7.35 -3.09
N HIS A 96 -2.72 8.49 -2.54
CA HIS A 96 -3.11 9.64 -3.35
C HIS A 96 -1.89 10.28 -4.03
N PHE A 97 -2.08 10.71 -5.27
CA PHE A 97 -1.06 11.53 -5.91
C PHE A 97 -0.99 12.94 -5.32
N ILE A 98 0.22 13.46 -5.21
CA ILE A 98 0.49 14.86 -4.87
C ILE A 98 0.73 15.71 -6.14
N ARG A 99 1.02 17.00 -5.96
CA ARG A 99 1.43 17.91 -7.03
C ARG A 99 2.88 17.65 -7.45
N GLU A 100 3.08 16.51 -8.10
CA GLU A 100 4.34 16.04 -8.65
C GLU A 100 4.06 15.30 -9.97
N LYS A 101 5.04 15.26 -10.89
CA LYS A 101 4.96 14.42 -12.10
C LYS A 101 4.76 12.95 -11.68
N ARG A 102 3.75 12.30 -12.26
CA ARG A 102 3.31 10.96 -11.86
C ARG A 102 4.44 9.93 -11.85
N VAL A 103 5.23 9.89 -12.93
CA VAL A 103 6.36 8.95 -13.05
C VAL A 103 7.36 9.15 -11.92
N ASN A 104 7.81 10.38 -11.67
CA ASN A 104 8.77 10.70 -10.61
C ASN A 104 8.23 10.31 -9.23
N PHE A 105 6.96 10.63 -8.97
CA PHE A 105 6.30 10.30 -7.72
C PHE A 105 6.27 8.78 -7.52
N ILE A 106 5.82 8.02 -8.52
CA ILE A 106 5.73 6.55 -8.44
C ILE A 106 7.11 5.93 -8.22
N GLN A 107 8.12 6.33 -9.00
CA GLN A 107 9.47 5.78 -8.86
C GLN A 107 10.06 6.06 -7.48
N ARG A 108 9.95 7.30 -6.98
CA ARG A 108 10.39 7.65 -5.63
C ARG A 108 9.65 6.84 -4.56
N MET A 109 8.33 6.65 -4.70
CA MET A 109 7.56 5.84 -3.75
C MET A 109 7.94 4.36 -3.78
N LEU A 110 8.25 3.81 -4.96
CA LEU A 110 8.75 2.44 -5.09
C LEU A 110 10.15 2.28 -4.48
N GLU A 111 11.04 3.26 -4.66
CA GLU A 111 12.35 3.28 -4.01
C GLU A 111 12.21 3.28 -2.49
N THR A 112 11.41 4.21 -1.93
CA THR A 112 11.20 4.26 -0.47
C THR A 112 10.52 2.99 0.05
N LEU A 113 9.54 2.44 -0.67
CA LEU A 113 8.92 1.18 -0.28
C LEU A 113 9.93 0.03 -0.30
N LYS A 114 10.80 -0.03 -1.31
CA LYS A 114 11.85 -1.04 -1.44
C LYS A 114 12.86 -0.97 -0.30
N GLU A 115 13.20 0.23 0.16
CA GLU A 115 14.05 0.47 1.34
C GLU A 115 13.38 0.00 2.63
N ALA A 116 12.11 0.35 2.84
CA ALA A 116 11.33 -0.05 4.01
C ALA A 116 11.02 -1.57 4.05
N THR A 117 11.05 -2.23 2.89
CA THR A 117 10.71 -3.65 2.75
C THR A 117 11.89 -4.45 2.20
N ASN A 118 12.99 -4.49 2.95
CA ASN A 118 14.21 -5.14 2.47
C ASN A 118 13.96 -6.59 1.99
N GLY A 119 14.49 -6.93 0.81
CA GLY A 119 14.26 -8.23 0.16
C GLY A 119 12.98 -8.33 -0.67
N SER A 120 12.11 -7.32 -0.67
CA SER A 120 10.83 -7.36 -1.41
C SER A 120 10.97 -7.38 -2.93
N PHE A 121 9.92 -7.80 -3.63
CA PHE A 121 9.68 -7.35 -5.00
C PHE A 121 8.68 -6.20 -4.94
N VAL A 122 9.00 -5.04 -5.54
CA VAL A 122 8.10 -3.88 -5.52
C VAL A 122 7.63 -3.50 -6.91
N GLU A 123 6.36 -3.14 -7.00
CA GLU A 123 5.72 -2.63 -8.20
C GLU A 123 4.54 -1.74 -7.84
N ALA A 124 3.95 -1.07 -8.83
CA ALA A 124 2.80 -0.23 -8.61
C ALA A 124 1.75 -0.38 -9.70
N PHE A 125 0.51 -0.09 -9.32
CA PHE A 125 -0.62 0.01 -10.22
C PHE A 125 -1.27 1.38 -10.03
N SER A 126 -1.48 2.14 -11.09
CA SER A 126 -2.06 3.49 -10.97
C SER A 126 -3.28 3.71 -11.83
N THR A 127 -4.19 4.54 -11.33
CA THR A 127 -5.23 5.20 -12.12
C THR A 127 -4.83 6.66 -12.35
N PRO A 128 -5.67 7.53 -12.92
CA PRO A 128 -5.37 8.97 -13.00
C PRO A 128 -5.21 9.68 -11.63
N HIS A 129 -5.82 9.13 -10.57
CA HIS A 129 -5.98 9.82 -9.28
C HIS A 129 -5.14 9.21 -8.15
N VAL A 130 -4.82 7.92 -8.24
CA VAL A 130 -4.18 7.18 -7.16
C VAL A 130 -3.15 6.21 -7.70
N VAL A 131 -2.25 5.77 -6.82
CA VAL A 131 -1.34 4.65 -7.03
C VAL A 131 -1.49 3.66 -5.89
N PHE A 132 -1.51 2.38 -6.24
CA PHE A 132 -1.41 1.25 -5.33
C PHE A 132 0.04 0.75 -5.39
N LEU A 133 0.71 0.74 -4.25
CA LEU A 133 2.10 0.31 -4.12
C LEU A 133 2.13 -1.11 -3.54
N LEU A 134 2.73 -2.04 -4.26
CA LEU A 134 2.80 -3.45 -3.87
C LEU A 134 4.23 -3.80 -3.44
N ALA A 135 4.36 -4.47 -2.30
CA ALA A 135 5.57 -5.15 -1.85
C ALA A 135 5.27 -6.63 -1.62
N LEU A 136 5.87 -7.51 -2.42
CA LEU A 136 5.76 -8.96 -2.28
C LEU A 136 6.93 -9.52 -1.48
N GLN A 137 6.58 -10.32 -0.47
CA GLN A 137 7.50 -11.21 0.24
C GLN A 137 8.16 -12.17 -0.75
N PRO A 138 9.43 -12.58 -0.53
CA PRO A 138 10.11 -13.54 -1.38
C PRO A 138 9.27 -14.79 -1.68
N LYS A 139 8.57 -15.33 -0.68
CA LYS A 139 7.67 -16.50 -0.82
C LYS A 139 6.48 -16.27 -1.78
N HIS A 140 6.06 -15.03 -1.99
CA HIS A 140 4.95 -14.67 -2.86
C HIS A 140 5.36 -14.13 -4.24
N GLN A 141 6.66 -13.88 -4.47
CA GLN A 141 7.16 -13.41 -5.78
C GLN A 141 6.77 -14.32 -6.96
N PRO A 142 6.69 -15.66 -6.84
CA PRO A 142 6.20 -16.50 -7.93
C PRO A 142 4.78 -16.18 -8.40
N LEU A 143 3.96 -15.51 -7.59
CA LEU A 143 2.59 -15.11 -7.93
C LEU A 143 2.54 -13.83 -8.79
N HIS A 144 3.63 -13.07 -8.89
CA HIS A 144 3.69 -11.78 -9.57
C HIS A 144 3.06 -11.80 -10.98
N GLY A 145 3.45 -12.76 -11.83
CA GLY A 145 2.92 -12.84 -13.19
C GLY A 145 1.39 -12.99 -13.23
N ALA A 146 0.83 -13.82 -12.36
CA ALA A 146 -0.61 -14.04 -12.27
C ALA A 146 -1.34 -12.80 -11.72
N ILE A 147 -0.72 -12.07 -10.79
CA ILE A 147 -1.26 -10.81 -10.25
C ILE A 147 -1.36 -9.77 -11.38
N VAL A 148 -0.27 -9.52 -12.09
CA VAL A 148 -0.23 -8.53 -13.18
C VAL A 148 -1.22 -8.90 -14.27
N GLU A 149 -1.26 -10.16 -14.71
CA GLU A 149 -2.20 -10.63 -15.73
C GLU A 149 -3.65 -10.44 -15.29
N SER A 150 -3.99 -10.82 -14.04
CA SER A 150 -5.33 -10.66 -13.50
C SER A 150 -5.75 -9.19 -13.42
N VAL A 151 -4.86 -8.30 -12.95
CA VAL A 151 -5.14 -6.87 -12.87
C VAL A 151 -5.35 -6.28 -14.26
N GLN A 152 -4.46 -6.57 -15.20
CA GLN A 152 -4.56 -6.09 -16.58
C GLN A 152 -5.82 -6.60 -17.28
N LYS A 153 -6.18 -7.87 -17.09
CA LYS A 153 -7.39 -8.46 -17.67
C LYS A 153 -8.66 -7.80 -17.16
N ASN A 154 -8.76 -7.58 -15.85
CA ASN A 154 -9.98 -7.07 -15.22
C ASN A 154 -10.11 -5.53 -15.28
N TRP A 155 -9.00 -4.82 -15.44
CA TRP A 155 -8.94 -3.35 -15.39
C TRP A 155 -8.28 -2.73 -16.63
N SER A 156 -8.27 -3.45 -17.75
CA SER A 156 -7.68 -2.99 -19.01
C SER A 156 -8.18 -1.58 -19.38
N GLY A 157 -7.25 -0.70 -19.73
CA GLY A 157 -7.52 0.70 -20.07
C GLY A 157 -7.82 1.63 -18.88
N GLN A 158 -8.00 1.10 -17.67
CA GLN A 158 -8.31 1.88 -16.47
C GLN A 158 -7.15 1.95 -15.48
N ILE A 159 -6.27 0.94 -15.51
CA ILE A 159 -5.11 0.85 -14.62
C ILE A 159 -3.82 0.68 -15.43
N LYS A 160 -2.74 1.30 -14.95
CA LYS A 160 -1.39 1.19 -15.50
C LYS A 160 -0.49 0.46 -14.52
N HIS A 161 0.33 -0.45 -15.02
CA HIS A 161 1.36 -1.15 -14.25
C HIS A 161 2.70 -0.43 -14.36
N TRP A 162 3.47 -0.44 -13.28
CA TRP A 162 4.75 0.25 -13.15
C TRP A 162 5.73 -0.62 -12.38
N GLU A 163 6.92 -0.77 -12.94
CA GLU A 163 8.05 -1.41 -12.28
C GLU A 163 9.01 -0.36 -11.74
N LEU A 164 9.77 -0.72 -10.70
CA LEU A 164 10.86 0.10 -10.21
C LEU A 164 12.00 0.08 -11.25
N ILE A 165 12.31 1.24 -11.81
CA ILE A 165 13.41 1.40 -12.76
C ILE A 165 14.69 1.50 -11.95
N ARG A 166 15.57 0.49 -12.05
CA ARG A 166 16.91 0.59 -11.50
C ARG A 166 17.78 1.44 -12.42
N ALA A 167 18.59 2.34 -11.86
CA ALA A 167 19.51 3.20 -12.60
C ALA A 167 20.63 2.46 -13.38
N THR A 168 20.58 1.12 -13.49
CA THR A 168 21.60 0.27 -14.13
C THR A 168 21.21 -0.17 -15.55
N GLN A 169 20.58 0.71 -16.33
CA GLN A 169 20.39 0.55 -17.79
C GLN A 169 20.87 1.77 -18.60
N LEU A 170 21.90 2.47 -18.11
CA LEU A 170 22.56 3.55 -18.87
C LEU A 170 24.03 3.28 -19.25
N HIS A 171 24.55 2.05 -19.12
CA HIS A 171 25.98 1.79 -19.39
C HIS A 171 26.33 0.57 -20.25
N VAL A 172 25.43 0.04 -21.07
CA VAL A 172 25.85 -0.92 -22.12
C VAL A 172 25.11 -0.63 -23.43
N SER A 173 25.65 0.29 -24.23
CA SER A 173 25.90 0.11 -25.66
C SER A 173 26.39 1.44 -26.28
N GLY A 174 27.67 1.74 -26.07
CA GLY A 174 28.45 2.66 -26.90
C GLY A 174 29.75 1.95 -27.23
N LYS A 175 29.67 0.99 -28.16
CA LYS A 175 30.79 0.19 -28.66
C LYS A 175 31.53 0.96 -29.76
N ILE A 176 32.87 0.95 -29.62
CA ILE A 176 33.93 1.00 -30.65
C ILE A 176 34.12 2.36 -31.34
#